data_AF-A0A0Q6FFX2-F1
#
_entry.id   AF-A0A0Q6FFX2-F1
#
_cell.length_a   1.000
_cell.length_b   1.000
_cell.length_c   1.000
_cell.angle_alpha   90.00
_cell.angle_beta   90.00
_cell.angle_gamma   90.00
#
_symmetry.space_group_name_H-M   'P 1'
#
loop_
_entity.id
_entity.type
_entity.pdbx_description
1 polymer ?
#
loop_
_entity_poly.entity_id
_entity_poly.type
_entity_poly.pdbx_seq_one_letter_code
_entity_poly.pdbx_strand_id
1 'polypeptide(L)'
;MKTADVALFDASSVSGAGGIIDSAVSMKGSNGRDLLVGGTATTGNTNDAGLTATATAGVAQTVAGGTATADDGSTATAVAATTTNTATNKATYAIGTFANTSLVAGDKIVVSFKAQNGAVQTAEVAITAAMLDATPGTAATAFQGALDTALTGKGASATVSGAIVSIESDTAASTGVTSSIQLMSLEVMGTNGKPKDTPTLPFGAGTFYQEAAYYKTANLTTTGFDVTDKINFDLTIDDTALSVTVPASSDGVTAVSVQTIADSLNANGKFSAVATASIDGTKLVITSITTGDDANAVIDSVSFTDADAKIKSISGTGFAQIASAASYTSDAFQSVTLDENDNITFDIQVNAATKATTVSITKDLVNKTLGETADGTVATAADYAKVVNAALKASGVTGVEAAAVDGVGSVKYLQFTSTTATRDSLIKVSNVEASGGANEISVEDIDITADALSTLTDDEMAQVLSAYIDVVNAAIDKVTSAAAGLGAVASRIDLQKTFVTNLMDTIEKGVSGLVDADMNEESTKLQALQVKQQLGVQALSIANQSAQNVLS
;
A
#
# COMPACT_ATOMS: atom_id res chain seq x y z
N MET A 1 2.35 85.09 25.76
CA MET A 1 2.14 83.94 24.85
C MET A 1 0.75 84.11 24.26
N LYS A 2 0.65 84.78 23.10
CA LYS A 2 0.40 84.19 21.77
C LYS A 2 -0.94 83.45 21.68
N THR A 3 -1.91 84.19 21.14
CA THR A 3 -3.11 83.79 20.41
C THR A 3 -2.87 82.62 19.45
N ALA A 4 -3.83 81.70 19.39
CA ALA A 4 -4.14 80.95 18.18
C ALA A 4 -5.63 80.62 18.19
N ASP A 5 -6.33 81.24 17.24
CA ASP A 5 -7.74 81.02 16.93
C ASP A 5 -7.97 79.54 16.61
N VAL A 6 -8.95 78.94 17.28
CA VAL A 6 -9.48 77.63 16.87
C VAL A 6 -10.40 77.89 15.68
N ALA A 7 -9.88 77.68 14.47
CA ALA A 7 -10.68 77.61 13.26
C ALA A 7 -11.61 76.39 13.37
N LEU A 8 -12.89 76.66 13.63
CA LEU A 8 -13.99 75.75 13.34
C LEU A 8 -14.06 75.61 11.82
N PHE A 9 -13.70 74.44 11.28
CA PHE A 9 -14.01 74.10 9.89
C PHE A 9 -15.51 73.82 9.78
N ASP A 10 -16.26 74.84 9.35
CA ASP A 10 -17.62 74.72 8.84
C ASP A 10 -17.55 74.01 7.47
N ALA A 11 -17.93 72.74 7.43
CA ALA A 11 -17.97 71.92 6.23
C ALA A 11 -19.35 71.97 5.54
N SER A 12 -20.02 73.14 5.51
CA SER A 12 -21.36 73.26 4.91
C SER A 12 -21.43 73.97 3.55
N SER A 13 -20.33 74.31 2.87
CA SER A 13 -20.45 75.16 1.67
C SER A 13 -19.55 74.88 0.45
N VAL A 14 -19.04 73.66 0.23
CA VAL A 14 -18.41 73.36 -1.07
C VAL A 14 -18.70 71.95 -1.56
N SER A 15 -19.66 71.86 -2.49
CA SER A 15 -19.83 70.71 -3.37
C SER A 15 -18.70 70.68 -4.40
N GLY A 16 -18.00 69.54 -4.50
CA GLY A 16 -17.31 69.17 -5.75
C GLY A 16 -15.84 69.56 -5.91
N ALA A 17 -15.04 69.58 -4.85
CA ALA A 17 -13.57 69.56 -4.98
C ALA A 17 -12.95 68.58 -3.98
N GLY A 18 -12.33 67.52 -4.51
CA GLY A 18 -11.57 66.55 -3.72
C GLY A 18 -10.38 67.23 -3.05
N GLY A 19 -10.37 67.28 -1.72
CA GLY A 19 -9.18 67.51 -0.94
C GLY A 19 -8.37 66.23 -0.85
N ILE A 20 -7.27 66.16 -1.59
CA ILE A 20 -6.28 65.09 -1.47
C ILE A 20 -5.44 65.38 -0.22
N ILE A 21 -5.53 64.53 0.80
CA ILE A 21 -4.51 64.46 1.85
C ILE A 21 -3.40 63.55 1.31
N ASP A 22 -2.48 64.12 0.54
CA ASP A 22 -1.22 63.48 0.15
C ASP A 22 -0.14 64.00 1.10
N SER A 23 0.10 63.25 2.17
CA SER A 23 1.29 63.20 3.04
C SER A 23 0.88 62.85 4.47
N ALA A 24 1.53 61.84 5.05
CA ALA A 24 1.19 61.21 6.33
C ALA A 24 1.04 62.20 7.50
N VAL A 25 -0.19 62.42 7.94
CA VAL A 25 -0.50 63.08 9.21
C VAL A 25 -0.56 62.02 10.30
N SER A 26 0.49 61.92 11.14
CA SER A 26 0.46 61.14 12.38
C SER A 26 -0.32 61.94 13.43
N MET A 27 -1.56 61.55 13.68
CA MET A 27 -2.33 62.08 14.80
C MET A 27 -2.11 61.18 16.01
N LYS A 28 -1.29 61.62 16.97
CA LYS A 28 -1.14 60.93 18.25
C LYS A 28 -2.19 61.39 19.24
N GLY A 29 -2.92 60.45 19.83
CA GLY A 29 -3.77 60.71 20.99
C GLY A 29 -2.93 61.19 22.19
N SER A 30 -3.58 61.82 23.18
CA SER A 30 -2.93 62.33 24.41
C SER A 30 -2.23 61.25 25.27
N ASN A 31 -2.41 59.98 24.92
CA ASN A 31 -1.76 58.80 25.49
C ASN A 31 -0.62 58.25 24.61
N GLY A 32 -0.20 58.97 23.57
CA GLY A 32 0.98 58.65 22.74
C GLY A 32 0.77 57.62 21.63
N ARG A 33 -0.47 57.17 21.38
CA ARG A 33 -0.77 56.21 20.30
C ARG A 33 -1.26 56.90 19.03
N ASP A 34 -0.80 56.43 17.87
CA ASP A 34 -1.24 56.92 16.56
C ASP A 34 -2.70 56.50 16.26
N LEU A 35 -3.53 57.44 15.78
CA LEU A 35 -4.85 57.19 15.22
C LEU A 35 -4.70 56.90 13.71
N LEU A 36 -4.97 55.66 13.30
CA LEU A 36 -5.00 55.27 11.89
C LEU A 36 -6.39 55.57 11.28
N VAL A 37 -6.42 56.30 10.16
CA VAL A 37 -7.61 56.47 9.32
C VAL A 37 -7.26 56.17 7.85
N GLY A 38 -7.77 55.06 7.31
CA GLY A 38 -7.70 54.67 5.88
C GLY A 38 -6.45 53.84 5.47
N GLY A 39 -6.65 52.60 4.96
CA GLY A 39 -5.60 51.61 4.62
C GLY A 39 -4.72 51.96 3.41
N THR A 40 -3.72 51.20 2.96
CA THR A 40 -3.20 49.84 3.27
C THR A 40 -1.69 49.83 3.01
N ALA A 41 -0.91 49.13 3.84
CA ALA A 41 0.39 48.60 3.45
C ALA A 41 0.48 47.15 3.94
N THR A 42 0.35 46.23 2.98
CA THR A 42 0.60 44.80 3.14
C THR A 42 2.09 44.50 3.05
N THR A 43 2.64 43.89 4.09
CA THR A 43 3.73 42.89 3.99
C THR A 43 3.76 42.05 5.27
N GLY A 44 3.59 40.73 5.13
CA GLY A 44 4.34 39.71 5.87
C GLY A 44 3.98 39.43 7.33
N ASN A 45 3.00 38.53 7.50
CA ASN A 45 2.81 37.51 8.55
C ASN A 45 3.85 37.37 9.68
N THR A 46 3.40 37.31 10.95
CA THR A 46 3.81 36.27 11.93
C THR A 46 2.92 36.30 13.18
N ASN A 47 1.77 35.64 13.15
CA ASN A 47 1.22 34.81 14.24
C ASN A 47 -0.22 34.36 13.95
N ASP A 48 -0.56 33.23 14.52
CA ASP A 48 -1.76 32.40 14.38
C ASP A 48 -3.06 33.09 14.85
N ALA A 49 -3.43 34.18 14.19
CA ALA A 49 -4.70 34.85 14.37
C ALA A 49 -5.42 34.90 13.02
N GLY A 50 -6.31 33.94 12.80
CA GLY A 50 -7.32 34.03 11.75
C GLY A 50 -8.04 35.39 11.81
N LEU A 51 -8.31 35.93 10.62
CA LEU A 51 -8.98 37.20 10.33
C LEU A 51 -10.06 37.55 11.36
N THR A 52 -9.72 38.36 12.37
CA THR A 52 -10.67 38.80 13.40
C THR A 52 -11.37 40.07 12.91
N ALA A 53 -12.54 39.92 12.30
CA ALA A 53 -13.41 41.04 11.98
C ALA A 53 -13.90 41.68 13.29
N THR A 54 -13.36 42.85 13.64
CA THR A 54 -13.81 43.63 14.79
C THR A 54 -15.10 44.36 14.40
N ALA A 55 -16.25 43.82 14.78
CA ALA A 55 -17.54 44.49 14.59
C ALA A 55 -17.62 45.70 15.53
N THR A 56 -17.57 46.90 14.97
CA THR A 56 -18.00 48.13 15.67
C THR A 56 -19.52 48.15 15.66
N ALA A 57 -20.12 48.37 16.83
CA ALA A 57 -21.58 48.44 16.98
C ALA A 57 -22.18 49.47 16.01
N GLY A 58 -23.10 49.01 15.13
CA GLY A 58 -24.00 49.90 14.39
C GLY A 58 -23.92 49.87 12.86
N VAL A 59 -23.09 49.03 12.22
CA VAL A 59 -23.12 48.89 10.74
C VAL A 59 -23.19 47.42 10.35
N ALA A 60 -24.29 47.02 9.72
CA ALA A 60 -24.37 45.74 9.02
C ALA A 60 -23.31 45.74 7.90
N GLN A 61 -22.24 44.96 8.05
CA GLN A 61 -21.36 44.67 6.93
C GLN A 61 -22.02 43.58 6.08
N THR A 62 -22.55 43.99 4.93
CA THR A 62 -22.79 43.08 3.82
C THR A 62 -21.43 42.71 3.23
N VAL A 63 -20.92 41.52 3.54
CA VAL A 63 -19.81 40.95 2.77
C VAL A 63 -20.37 40.61 1.39
N ALA A 64 -19.72 41.13 0.34
CA ALA A 64 -20.14 40.91 -1.04
C ALA A 64 -20.17 39.41 -1.36
N GLY A 65 -21.34 38.90 -1.74
CA GLY A 65 -21.48 37.56 -2.29
C GLY A 65 -20.69 37.46 -3.59
N GLY A 66 -19.81 36.46 -3.69
CA GLY A 66 -19.20 36.10 -4.96
C GLY A 66 -20.26 35.51 -5.89
N THR A 67 -20.33 36.00 -7.12
CA THR A 67 -21.09 35.35 -8.19
C THR A 67 -20.25 34.24 -8.79
N ALA A 68 -20.74 33.00 -8.74
CA ALA A 68 -20.27 31.94 -9.61
C ALA A 68 -21.22 31.82 -10.81
N THR A 69 -20.64 31.76 -12.00
CA THR A 69 -21.35 31.41 -13.23
C THR A 69 -20.96 29.97 -13.53
N ALA A 70 -21.93 29.06 -13.66
CA ALA A 70 -21.65 27.70 -14.13
C ALA A 70 -21.27 27.73 -15.63
N ASP A 71 -20.64 26.67 -16.13
CA ASP A 71 -20.22 26.51 -17.53
C ASP A 71 -21.42 26.47 -18.52
N ASP A 72 -22.66 26.47 -18.00
CA ASP A 72 -23.91 26.58 -18.75
C ASP A 72 -24.53 27.99 -18.76
N GLY A 73 -23.88 28.98 -18.13
CA GLY A 73 -24.33 30.38 -18.09
C GLY A 73 -25.29 30.75 -16.95
N SER A 74 -25.58 29.83 -16.01
CA SER A 74 -26.41 30.12 -14.85
C SER A 74 -25.64 30.89 -13.77
N THR A 75 -26.16 32.04 -13.30
CA THR A 75 -25.59 32.78 -12.16
C THR A 75 -26.33 32.44 -10.87
N ALA A 76 -25.62 31.97 -9.84
CA ALA A 76 -26.16 31.81 -8.49
C ALA A 76 -25.39 32.69 -7.49
N THR A 77 -26.13 33.34 -6.60
CA THR A 77 -25.58 34.18 -5.51
C THR A 77 -25.80 33.44 -4.19
N ALA A 78 -24.73 33.07 -3.49
CA ALA A 78 -24.80 32.50 -2.14
C ALA A 78 -24.43 33.56 -1.09
N VAL A 79 -25.20 33.61 0.00
CA VAL A 79 -24.99 34.50 1.15
C VAL A 79 -24.48 33.65 2.32
N ALA A 80 -23.17 33.73 2.60
CA ALA A 80 -22.62 33.30 3.88
C ALA A 80 -22.58 34.53 4.81
N ALA A 81 -23.43 34.57 5.84
CA ALA A 81 -23.40 35.68 6.80
C ALA A 81 -23.55 35.17 8.23
N THR A 82 -22.49 35.31 9.03
CA THR A 82 -22.60 35.40 10.49
C THR A 82 -23.28 36.73 10.80
N THR A 83 -24.56 36.72 11.10
CA THR A 83 -25.27 37.92 11.56
C THR A 83 -25.42 37.88 13.07
N THR A 84 -25.06 38.95 13.76
CA THR A 84 -25.54 39.17 15.12
C THR A 84 -27.03 39.50 15.03
N ASN A 85 -27.89 38.73 15.70
CA ASN A 85 -29.29 39.09 15.83
C ASN A 85 -29.37 40.42 16.60
N THR A 86 -29.73 41.50 15.90
CA THR A 86 -29.62 42.87 16.41
C THR A 86 -30.61 43.15 17.54
N ALA A 87 -31.66 42.33 17.67
CA ALA A 87 -32.65 42.43 18.74
C ALA A 87 -32.18 41.77 20.05
N THR A 88 -31.36 40.71 19.97
CA THR A 88 -30.96 39.88 21.13
C THR A 88 -29.48 39.94 21.46
N ASN A 89 -28.66 40.55 20.59
CA ASN A 89 -27.20 40.62 20.68
C ASN A 89 -26.53 39.23 20.79
N LYS A 90 -27.07 38.25 20.07
CA LYS A 90 -26.59 36.86 20.02
C LYS A 90 -25.98 36.54 18.65
N ALA A 91 -25.01 35.62 18.62
CA ALA A 91 -24.46 35.13 17.36
C ALA A 91 -25.36 34.05 16.78
N THR A 92 -25.65 34.15 15.48
CA THR A 92 -26.51 33.22 14.77
C THR A 92 -25.77 32.62 13.57
N TYR A 93 -25.88 31.31 13.40
CA TYR A 93 -25.40 30.56 12.25
C TYR A 93 -26.58 29.86 11.57
N ALA A 94 -26.87 30.21 10.32
CA ALA A 94 -27.92 29.56 9.55
C ALA A 94 -27.48 28.18 9.07
N ILE A 95 -28.22 27.14 9.46
CA ILE A 95 -28.01 25.77 8.96
C ILE A 95 -28.64 25.63 7.56
N GLY A 96 -29.67 26.43 7.27
CA GLY A 96 -30.28 26.63 5.93
C GLY A 96 -31.74 26.17 5.83
N THR A 97 -32.27 25.96 4.61
CA THR A 97 -33.68 25.56 4.34
C THR A 97 -33.96 24.05 4.40
N PHE A 98 -35.10 23.62 4.97
CA PHE A 98 -35.53 22.21 5.01
C PHE A 98 -36.51 21.87 3.87
N ALA A 99 -36.11 20.95 2.99
CA ALA A 99 -36.83 20.39 1.86
C ALA A 99 -36.26 18.99 1.60
N ASN A 100 -37.11 17.96 1.54
CA ASN A 100 -36.63 16.58 1.60
C ASN A 100 -36.88 15.83 0.28
N THR A 101 -35.81 15.27 -0.31
CA THR A 101 -35.93 14.21 -1.33
C THR A 101 -35.05 12.97 -1.07
N SER A 102 -34.15 13.01 -0.07
CA SER A 102 -33.10 11.98 0.10
C SER A 102 -32.90 11.48 1.54
N LEU A 103 -33.59 12.05 2.54
CA LEU A 103 -33.50 11.62 3.93
C LEU A 103 -34.58 10.58 4.28
N VAL A 104 -34.23 9.61 5.12
CA VAL A 104 -35.18 8.62 5.64
C VAL A 104 -35.28 8.71 7.16
N ALA A 105 -36.42 8.28 7.72
CA ALA A 105 -36.61 8.25 9.16
C ALA A 105 -35.58 7.31 9.81
N GLY A 106 -34.90 7.80 10.84
CA GLY A 106 -33.82 7.08 11.53
C GLY A 106 -32.40 7.48 11.12
N ASP A 107 -32.22 8.24 10.03
CA ASP A 107 -30.95 8.94 9.78
C ASP A 107 -30.65 9.91 10.93
N LYS A 108 -29.38 10.27 11.14
CA LYS A 108 -29.00 11.28 12.13
C LYS A 108 -28.31 12.46 11.46
N ILE A 109 -28.66 13.67 11.87
CA ILE A 109 -27.90 14.87 11.57
C ILE A 109 -27.01 15.16 12.77
N VAL A 110 -25.70 15.17 12.54
CA VAL A 110 -24.68 15.50 13.54
C VAL A 110 -24.21 16.91 13.28
N VAL A 111 -24.35 17.78 14.28
CA VAL A 111 -23.93 19.17 14.21
C VAL A 111 -22.82 19.40 15.23
N SER A 112 -21.64 19.77 14.77
CA SER A 112 -20.52 20.14 15.63
C SER A 112 -20.24 21.63 15.56
N PHE A 113 -20.15 22.28 16.70
CA PHE A 113 -19.90 23.72 16.80
C PHE A 113 -19.03 24.05 18.01
N LYS A 114 -18.31 25.16 17.92
CA LYS A 114 -17.57 25.73 19.05
C LYS A 114 -18.47 26.70 19.80
N ALA A 115 -18.72 26.43 21.08
CA ALA A 115 -19.48 27.31 21.96
C ALA A 115 -18.63 28.52 22.41
N GLN A 116 -19.27 29.52 23.04
CA GLN A 116 -18.59 30.77 23.45
C GLN A 116 -17.44 30.55 24.45
N ASN A 117 -17.45 29.46 25.22
CA ASN A 117 -16.36 29.08 26.12
C ASN A 117 -15.17 28.42 25.39
N GLY A 118 -15.22 28.32 24.06
CA GLY A 118 -14.21 27.68 23.22
C GLY A 118 -14.29 26.16 23.18
N ALA A 119 -15.20 25.52 23.92
CA ALA A 119 -15.39 24.08 23.88
C ALA A 119 -16.13 23.66 22.60
N VAL A 120 -15.67 22.56 22.00
CA VAL A 120 -16.37 21.91 20.89
C VAL A 120 -17.54 21.11 21.45
N GLN A 121 -18.71 21.34 20.88
CA GLN A 121 -19.95 20.70 21.25
C GLN A 121 -20.53 20.00 20.03
N THR A 122 -21.03 18.78 20.24
CA THR A 122 -21.71 17.99 19.20
C THR A 122 -23.15 17.74 19.62
N ALA A 123 -24.10 17.98 18.70
CA ALA A 123 -25.52 17.70 18.86
C ALA A 123 -25.96 16.71 17.79
N GLU A 124 -26.63 15.63 18.19
CA GLU A 124 -27.18 14.63 17.26
C GLU A 124 -28.70 14.75 17.22
N VAL A 125 -29.26 14.84 16.01
CA VAL A 125 -30.71 14.89 15.78
C VAL A 125 -31.12 13.72 14.93
N ALA A 126 -31.92 12.82 15.48
CA ALA A 126 -32.52 11.75 14.70
C ALA A 126 -33.65 12.30 13.81
N ILE A 127 -33.63 11.94 12.53
CA ILE A 127 -34.65 12.30 11.56
C ILE A 127 -35.94 11.53 11.87
N THR A 128 -37.02 12.29 12.07
CA THR A 128 -38.36 11.75 12.34
C THR A 128 -39.28 11.93 11.15
N ALA A 129 -40.40 11.21 11.10
CA ALA A 129 -41.39 11.35 10.04
C ALA A 129 -41.93 12.79 9.89
N ALA A 130 -42.03 13.55 11.00
CA ALA A 130 -42.47 14.94 10.97
C ALA A 130 -41.47 15.90 10.28
N MET A 131 -40.18 15.54 10.25
CA MET A 131 -39.13 16.30 9.56
C MET A 131 -39.06 16.00 8.06
N LEU A 132 -39.80 14.99 7.60
CA LEU A 132 -39.88 14.59 6.19
C LEU A 132 -41.14 15.12 5.50
N ASP A 133 -41.94 15.94 6.20
CA ASP A 133 -43.14 16.59 5.64
C ASP A 133 -42.75 17.46 4.43
N ALA A 134 -43.56 17.40 3.37
CA ALA A 134 -43.35 18.17 2.15
C ALA A 134 -43.61 19.68 2.33
N THR A 135 -44.19 20.09 3.47
CA THR A 135 -44.41 21.49 3.81
C THR A 135 -43.18 22.06 4.55
N PRO A 136 -42.38 22.96 3.95
CA PRO A 136 -41.07 23.37 4.51
C PRO A 136 -41.13 23.96 5.93
N GLY A 137 -42.20 24.69 6.26
CA GLY A 137 -42.35 25.33 7.57
C GLY A 137 -42.65 24.36 8.72
N THR A 138 -43.42 23.30 8.48
CA THR A 138 -43.70 22.26 9.49
C THR A 138 -42.48 21.37 9.70
N ALA A 139 -41.79 20.99 8.62
CA ALA A 139 -40.53 20.26 8.67
C ALA A 139 -39.44 21.04 9.43
N ALA A 140 -39.28 22.34 9.16
CA ALA A 140 -38.34 23.20 9.87
C ALA A 140 -38.68 23.31 11.37
N THR A 141 -39.96 23.44 11.73
CA THR A 141 -40.40 23.49 13.13
C THR A 141 -40.14 22.17 13.87
N ALA A 142 -40.39 21.04 13.21
CA ALA A 142 -40.11 19.71 13.76
C ALA A 142 -38.59 19.51 13.97
N PHE A 143 -37.77 19.93 13.01
CA PHE A 143 -36.32 19.88 13.13
C PHE A 143 -35.80 20.81 14.23
N GLN A 144 -36.36 22.03 14.33
CA GLN A 144 -36.03 22.97 15.41
C GLN A 144 -36.23 22.35 16.79
N GLY A 145 -37.39 21.76 17.06
CA GLY A 145 -37.66 21.18 18.39
C GLY A 145 -36.68 20.08 18.77
N ALA A 146 -36.29 19.23 17.80
CA ALA A 146 -35.32 18.17 18.05
C ALA A 146 -33.89 18.69 18.19
N LEU A 147 -33.51 19.69 17.38
CA LEU A 147 -32.21 20.33 17.48
C LEU A 147 -32.09 21.12 18.80
N ASP A 148 -33.11 21.85 19.21
CA ASP A 148 -33.14 22.57 20.49
C ASP A 148 -33.01 21.62 21.69
N THR A 149 -33.67 20.46 21.61
CA THR A 149 -33.50 19.38 22.60
C THR A 149 -32.06 18.87 22.61
N ALA A 150 -31.46 18.62 21.44
CA ALA A 150 -30.07 18.15 21.33
C ALA A 150 -29.03 19.19 21.77
N LEU A 151 -29.38 20.48 21.68
CA LEU A 151 -28.53 21.61 22.09
C LEU A 151 -28.67 22.00 23.56
N THR A 152 -29.64 21.44 24.29
CA THR A 152 -29.88 21.74 25.71
C THR A 152 -28.61 21.55 26.55
N GLY A 153 -28.17 22.60 27.23
CA GLY A 153 -26.96 22.59 28.07
C GLY A 153 -25.63 22.71 27.31
N LYS A 154 -25.66 22.89 25.98
CA LYS A 154 -24.46 23.06 25.13
C LYS A 154 -24.12 24.51 24.80
N GLY A 155 -24.90 25.47 25.32
CA GLY A 155 -24.65 26.92 25.19
C GLY A 155 -25.16 27.51 23.87
N ALA A 156 -26.08 26.82 23.21
CA ALA A 156 -26.74 27.26 21.99
C ALA A 156 -28.19 26.75 21.96
N SER A 157 -29.03 27.38 21.15
CA SER A 157 -30.44 27.05 20.94
C SER A 157 -30.77 27.10 19.45
N ALA A 158 -31.83 26.40 19.04
CA ALA A 158 -32.28 26.40 17.65
C ALA A 158 -33.41 27.40 17.42
N THR A 159 -33.31 28.20 16.36
CA THR A 159 -34.36 29.15 15.96
C THR A 159 -34.78 28.92 14.52
N VAL A 160 -36.05 29.22 14.20
CA VAL A 160 -36.59 29.13 12.84
C VAL A 160 -37.15 30.47 12.40
N SER A 161 -36.84 30.83 11.16
CA SER A 161 -37.46 31.94 10.43
C SER A 161 -37.89 31.45 9.05
N GLY A 162 -39.20 31.22 8.86
CA GLY A 162 -39.73 30.61 7.65
C GLY A 162 -39.28 29.16 7.49
N ALA A 163 -38.58 28.86 6.39
CA ALA A 163 -38.01 27.53 6.13
C ALA A 163 -36.58 27.35 6.66
N ILE A 164 -35.97 28.41 7.20
CA ILE A 164 -34.57 28.43 7.62
C ILE A 164 -34.45 28.07 9.10
N VAL A 165 -33.63 27.07 9.43
CA VAL A 165 -33.23 26.76 10.80
C VAL A 165 -31.85 27.34 11.06
N SER A 166 -31.65 27.92 12.23
CA SER A 166 -30.39 28.51 12.68
C SER A 166 -30.02 28.04 14.08
N ILE A 167 -28.72 28.04 14.39
CA ILE A 167 -28.18 27.92 15.74
C ILE A 167 -27.87 29.31 16.25
N GLU A 168 -28.37 29.65 17.42
CA GLU A 168 -28.15 30.91 18.10
C GLU A 168 -27.48 30.68 19.46
N SER A 169 -26.61 31.59 19.89
CA SER A 169 -25.97 31.45 21.21
C SER A 169 -26.94 31.68 22.37
N ASP A 170 -26.86 30.88 23.42
CA ASP A 170 -27.75 31.02 24.58
C ASP A 170 -27.48 32.31 25.35
N THR A 171 -26.21 32.69 25.48
CA THR A 171 -25.78 33.95 26.10
C THR A 171 -25.68 35.06 25.08
N ALA A 172 -26.32 36.20 25.38
CA ALA A 172 -26.07 37.44 24.65
C ALA A 172 -24.62 37.91 24.91
N ALA A 173 -24.00 38.48 23.88
CA ALA A 173 -22.72 39.16 24.04
C ALA A 173 -22.88 40.34 25.03
N SER A 174 -21.91 40.52 25.93
CA SER A 174 -21.76 41.80 26.64
C SER A 174 -21.26 42.86 25.66
N THR A 175 -21.64 44.13 25.87
CA THR A 175 -21.14 45.25 25.05
C THR A 175 -19.61 45.24 25.02
N GLY A 176 -19.02 45.00 23.84
CA GLY A 176 -17.57 44.93 23.63
C GLY A 176 -16.96 43.53 23.56
N VAL A 177 -17.74 42.45 23.70
CA VAL A 177 -17.28 41.05 23.53
C VAL A 177 -17.98 40.44 22.31
N THR A 178 -17.22 39.80 21.41
CA THR A 178 -17.80 39.03 20.30
C THR A 178 -18.37 37.72 20.82
N SER A 179 -19.69 37.54 20.80
CA SER A 179 -20.30 36.21 20.96
C SER A 179 -19.82 35.34 19.78
N SER A 180 -19.01 34.31 20.02
CA SER A 180 -18.58 33.39 18.96
C SER A 180 -19.27 32.04 19.11
N ILE A 181 -20.20 31.74 18.20
CA ILE A 181 -20.51 30.36 17.84
C ILE A 181 -19.94 30.13 16.45
N GLN A 182 -19.21 29.03 16.28
CA GLN A 182 -18.62 28.64 15.00
C GLN A 182 -19.08 27.24 14.65
N LEU A 183 -19.76 27.07 13.51
CA LEU A 183 -20.06 25.74 13.00
C LEU A 183 -18.74 25.11 12.54
N MET A 184 -18.51 23.87 12.96
CA MET A 184 -17.32 23.08 12.61
C MET A 184 -17.67 22.01 11.56
N SER A 185 -18.74 21.26 11.77
CA SER A 185 -19.24 20.30 10.79
C SER A 185 -20.75 20.12 10.88
N LEU A 186 -21.33 19.65 9.78
CA LEU A 186 -22.72 19.23 9.66
C LEU A 186 -22.73 17.95 8.81
N GLU A 187 -23.02 16.81 9.44
CA GLU A 187 -22.92 15.49 8.82
C GLU A 187 -24.26 14.77 8.87
N VAL A 188 -24.56 13.96 7.85
CA VAL A 188 -25.72 13.06 7.86
C VAL A 188 -25.22 11.63 7.99
N MET A 189 -25.53 10.99 9.10
CA MET A 189 -25.23 9.59 9.36
C MET A 189 -26.43 8.73 8.97
N GLY A 190 -26.19 7.71 8.17
CA GLY A 190 -27.19 6.69 7.90
C GLY A 190 -27.50 5.85 9.14
N THR A 191 -28.60 5.11 9.08
CA THR A 191 -28.99 4.13 10.11
C THR A 191 -27.95 3.04 10.39
N ASN A 192 -26.97 2.87 9.49
CA ASN A 192 -25.83 1.97 9.62
C ASN A 192 -24.64 2.57 10.40
N GLY A 193 -24.75 3.81 10.88
CA GLY A 193 -23.67 4.48 11.62
C GLY A 193 -22.51 4.96 10.75
N LYS A 194 -22.70 5.03 9.42
CA LYS A 194 -21.73 5.61 8.47
C LYS A 194 -22.28 6.93 7.90
N PRO A 195 -21.42 7.87 7.50
CA PRO A 195 -21.84 9.04 6.73
C PRO A 195 -22.57 8.59 5.46
N LYS A 196 -23.65 9.28 5.08
CA LYS A 196 -24.27 9.12 3.76
C LYS A 196 -23.55 10.01 2.76
N ASP A 197 -23.23 9.46 1.58
CA ASP A 197 -22.81 10.25 0.41
C ASP A 197 -23.73 11.44 0.28
N THR A 198 -23.14 12.64 0.34
CA THR A 198 -23.80 13.94 0.49
C THR A 198 -25.24 13.91 -0.02
N PRO A 199 -26.26 13.73 0.84
CA PRO A 199 -27.59 14.11 0.41
C PRO A 199 -27.48 15.57 0.01
N THR A 200 -28.04 15.95 -1.15
CA THR A 200 -28.32 17.36 -1.42
C THR A 200 -29.32 17.81 -0.38
N LEU A 201 -28.81 18.18 0.79
CA LEU A 201 -29.51 19.01 1.73
C LEU A 201 -29.85 20.29 0.96
N PRO A 202 -30.98 20.95 1.19
CA PRO A 202 -31.41 22.12 0.42
C PRO A 202 -30.54 23.36 0.67
N PHE A 203 -29.39 23.17 1.28
CA PHE A 203 -28.40 24.17 1.56
C PHE A 203 -27.55 24.30 0.29
N GLY A 204 -27.66 25.45 -0.39
CA GLY A 204 -26.84 25.75 -1.56
C GLY A 204 -25.37 25.44 -1.31
N ALA A 205 -24.70 24.89 -2.32
CA ALA A 205 -23.37 24.30 -2.27
C ALA A 205 -22.38 25.04 -1.34
N GLY A 206 -22.27 24.54 -0.11
CA GLY A 206 -21.10 24.71 0.74
C GLY A 206 -20.42 23.35 0.79
N THR A 207 -19.13 23.30 0.46
CA THR A 207 -18.31 22.08 0.55
C THR A 207 -18.33 21.57 1.98
N PHE A 208 -18.89 20.38 2.18
CA PHE A 208 -18.76 19.62 3.43
C PHE A 208 -17.32 19.09 3.52
N TYR A 209 -16.68 19.25 4.68
CA TYR A 209 -15.35 18.70 4.94
C TYR A 209 -15.47 17.18 5.03
N GLN A 210 -15.05 16.47 3.99
CA GLN A 210 -14.67 15.07 4.10
C GLN A 210 -13.27 15.04 4.73
N GLU A 211 -13.08 14.33 5.84
CA GLU A 211 -11.76 14.22 6.48
C GLU A 211 -10.80 13.52 5.51
N ALA A 212 -9.68 14.17 5.20
CA ALA A 212 -8.66 13.57 4.35
C ALA A 212 -8.04 12.34 5.04
N ALA A 213 -7.81 11.27 4.28
CA ALA A 213 -7.16 10.09 4.83
C ALA A 213 -5.74 10.43 5.31
N TYR A 214 -5.37 9.96 6.50
CA TYR A 214 -4.07 10.24 7.07
C TYR A 214 -3.40 9.02 7.72
N TYR A 215 -2.07 9.01 7.67
CA TYR A 215 -1.21 8.11 8.42
C TYR A 215 -0.47 8.89 9.50
N LYS A 216 -0.58 8.47 10.76
CA LYS A 216 0.16 9.07 11.88
C LYS A 216 1.12 8.03 12.47
N THR A 217 2.40 8.38 12.53
CA THR A 217 3.44 7.50 13.08
C THR A 217 3.35 7.42 14.61
N ALA A 218 4.13 6.51 15.22
CA ALA A 218 4.46 6.63 16.64
C ALA A 218 5.42 7.82 16.86
N ASN A 219 5.85 8.03 18.10
CA ASN A 219 6.83 9.08 18.42
C ASN A 219 8.17 8.76 17.73
N LEU A 220 8.59 9.59 16.78
CA LEU A 220 9.90 9.45 16.14
C LEU A 220 10.97 9.98 17.08
N THR A 221 11.93 9.12 17.37
CA THR A 221 13.23 9.48 17.91
C THR A 221 14.27 8.84 17.01
N THR A 222 15.15 9.61 16.38
CA THR A 222 16.16 9.03 15.48
C THR A 222 17.51 9.69 15.73
N THR A 223 18.53 8.88 15.98
CA THR A 223 19.92 9.33 16.14
C THR A 223 20.86 8.51 15.26
N GLY A 224 21.98 9.11 14.85
CA GLY A 224 23.01 8.42 14.07
C GLY A 224 22.96 8.68 12.56
N PHE A 225 22.28 9.75 12.14
CA PHE A 225 22.33 10.22 10.76
C PHE A 225 23.50 11.19 10.56
N ASP A 226 24.14 11.08 9.41
CA ASP A 226 25.08 12.05 8.88
C ASP A 226 24.37 12.94 7.84
N VAL A 227 24.96 14.10 7.51
CA VAL A 227 24.35 15.09 6.60
C VAL A 227 24.10 14.59 5.18
N THR A 228 24.83 13.57 4.76
CA THR A 228 24.71 12.96 3.44
C THR A 228 23.72 11.80 3.40
N ASP A 229 23.26 11.34 4.56
CA ASP A 229 22.33 10.23 4.65
C ASP A 229 20.95 10.64 4.13
N LYS A 230 20.18 9.64 3.74
CA LYS A 230 18.86 9.78 3.15
C LYS A 230 17.87 8.86 3.84
N ILE A 231 16.62 9.30 3.88
CA ILE A 231 15.48 8.51 4.32
C ILE A 231 14.63 8.21 3.08
N ASN A 232 14.36 6.94 2.84
CA ASN A 232 13.53 6.47 1.74
C ASN A 232 12.19 6.02 2.32
N PHE A 233 11.12 6.61 1.80
CA PHE A 233 9.74 6.27 2.12
C PHE A 233 9.12 5.56 0.93
N ASP A 234 8.58 4.37 1.18
CA ASP A 234 7.62 3.73 0.28
C ASP A 234 6.23 3.92 0.88
N LEU A 235 5.35 4.56 0.12
CA LEU A 235 4.00 4.94 0.53
C LEU A 235 2.97 4.43 -0.46
N THR A 236 1.76 4.22 0.02
CA THR A 236 0.57 4.06 -0.81
C THR A 236 -0.37 5.20 -0.48
N ILE A 237 -0.54 6.13 -1.43
CA ILE A 237 -1.45 7.26 -1.33
C ILE A 237 -2.52 7.08 -2.40
N ASP A 238 -3.79 7.04 -2.00
CA ASP A 238 -4.95 6.85 -2.89
C ASP A 238 -4.74 5.67 -3.87
N ASP A 239 -4.37 4.52 -3.29
CA ASP A 239 -4.04 3.26 -3.98
C ASP A 239 -2.90 3.34 -5.02
N THR A 240 -2.14 4.44 -5.00
CA THR A 240 -0.96 4.64 -5.84
C THR A 240 0.32 4.45 -5.03
N ALA A 241 1.16 3.51 -5.45
CA ALA A 241 2.48 3.31 -4.86
C ALA A 241 3.43 4.46 -5.22
N LEU A 242 4.11 4.99 -4.20
CA LEU A 242 4.96 6.17 -4.29
C LEU A 242 6.26 5.94 -3.50
N SER A 243 7.41 6.02 -4.16
CA SER A 243 8.73 6.02 -3.52
C SER A 243 9.33 7.41 -3.49
N VAL A 244 9.64 7.91 -2.29
CA VAL A 244 10.15 9.25 -2.04
C VAL A 244 11.41 9.17 -1.19
N THR A 245 12.49 9.73 -1.72
CA THR A 245 13.75 9.88 -0.98
C THR A 245 13.91 11.34 -0.53
N VAL A 246 14.20 11.53 0.74
CA VAL A 246 14.48 12.84 1.36
C VAL A 246 15.83 12.81 2.06
N PRO A 247 16.53 13.96 2.18
CA PRO A 247 17.71 14.04 3.01
C PRO A 247 17.36 13.71 4.47
N ALA A 248 18.26 13.01 5.17
CA ALA A 248 18.09 12.76 6.59
C ALA A 248 18.31 14.04 7.39
N SER A 249 19.35 14.82 7.11
CA SER A 249 19.66 16.07 7.81
C SER A 249 19.98 17.19 6.82
N SER A 250 19.46 18.39 7.05
CA SER A 250 19.77 19.59 6.24
C SER A 250 20.87 20.48 6.85
N ASP A 251 21.17 20.32 8.14
CA ASP A 251 21.81 21.37 8.95
C ASP A 251 23.04 20.92 9.76
N GLY A 252 23.67 19.78 9.44
CA GLY A 252 24.89 19.37 10.19
C GLY A 252 24.62 18.75 11.57
N VAL A 253 23.36 18.53 11.92
CA VAL A 253 22.95 17.98 13.21
C VAL A 253 22.75 16.47 13.09
N THR A 254 23.33 15.70 14.02
CA THR A 254 23.31 14.23 14.10
C THR A 254 21.95 13.63 14.48
N ALA A 255 21.03 14.49 14.94
CA ALA A 255 19.65 14.17 15.24
C ALA A 255 18.74 14.87 14.24
N VAL A 256 17.97 14.07 13.51
CA VAL A 256 17.00 14.57 12.54
C VAL A 256 15.73 14.95 13.28
N SER A 257 15.31 16.21 13.13
CA SER A 257 14.01 16.63 13.70
C SER A 257 12.87 16.12 12.82
N VAL A 258 11.75 15.76 13.42
CA VAL A 258 10.53 15.33 12.69
C VAL A 258 10.04 16.44 11.75
N GLN A 259 10.26 17.70 12.12
CA GLN A 259 9.98 18.87 11.28
C GLN A 259 10.80 18.84 9.99
N THR A 260 12.11 18.56 10.06
CA THR A 260 12.99 18.47 8.89
C THR A 260 12.52 17.39 7.91
N ILE A 261 12.04 16.25 8.43
CA ILE A 261 11.48 15.17 7.61
C ILE A 261 10.21 15.65 6.91
N ALA A 262 9.28 16.28 7.63
CA ALA A 262 8.03 16.78 7.08
C ALA A 262 8.27 17.86 6.00
N ASP A 263 9.18 18.81 6.25
CA ASP A 263 9.54 19.85 5.30
C ASP A 263 10.19 19.26 4.04
N SER A 264 11.06 18.27 4.19
CA SER A 264 11.72 17.62 3.07
C SER A 264 10.76 16.79 2.23
N LEU A 265 9.76 16.15 2.84
CA LEU A 265 8.68 15.47 2.13
C LEU A 265 7.83 16.47 1.34
N ASN A 266 7.41 17.58 1.97
CA ASN A 266 6.64 18.62 1.29
C ASN A 266 7.42 19.34 0.18
N ALA A 267 8.75 19.43 0.29
CA ALA A 267 9.60 19.95 -0.77
C ALA A 267 9.76 18.96 -1.95
N ASN A 268 9.47 17.67 -1.75
CA ASN A 268 9.55 16.68 -2.80
C ASN A 268 8.32 16.81 -3.73
N GLY A 269 8.56 17.14 -5.00
CA GLY A 269 7.50 17.37 -5.98
C GLY A 269 6.61 16.16 -6.28
N LYS A 270 7.11 14.92 -6.08
CA LYS A 270 6.29 13.71 -6.25
C LYS A 270 5.33 13.50 -5.07
N PHE A 271 5.78 13.80 -3.86
CA PHE A 271 4.98 13.68 -2.65
C PHE A 271 3.94 14.79 -2.54
N SER A 272 4.36 16.06 -2.66
CA SER A 272 3.48 17.23 -2.56
C SER A 272 2.38 17.31 -3.62
N ALA A 273 2.49 16.52 -4.69
CA ALA A 273 1.45 16.38 -5.71
C ALA A 273 0.26 15.51 -5.26
N VAL A 274 0.41 14.71 -4.20
CA VAL A 274 -0.61 13.72 -3.77
C VAL A 274 -0.86 13.71 -2.25
N ALA A 275 0.08 14.23 -1.45
CA ALA A 275 -0.05 14.26 0.00
C ALA A 275 0.65 15.48 0.61
N THR A 276 0.32 15.77 1.87
CA THR A 276 1.01 16.76 2.70
C THR A 276 1.56 16.08 3.95
N ALA A 277 2.72 16.53 4.42
CA ALA A 277 3.33 16.09 5.65
C ALA A 277 3.19 17.20 6.71
N SER A 278 2.75 16.84 7.90
CA SER A 278 2.65 17.73 9.05
C SER A 278 3.16 17.04 10.31
N ILE A 279 3.24 17.77 11.41
CA ILE A 279 3.72 17.27 12.70
C ILE A 279 2.64 17.33 13.76
N ASP A 280 2.58 16.30 14.61
CA ASP A 280 1.79 16.29 15.84
C ASP A 280 2.72 15.90 17.01
N GLY A 281 3.31 16.91 17.63
CA GLY A 281 4.37 16.72 18.62
C GLY A 281 5.62 16.10 17.99
N THR A 282 5.94 14.85 18.37
CA THR A 282 7.07 14.07 17.82
C THR A 282 6.63 13.04 16.78
N LYS A 283 5.40 13.14 16.27
CA LYS A 283 4.85 12.22 15.27
C LYS A 283 4.81 12.91 13.91
N LEU A 284 5.12 12.15 12.87
CA LEU A 284 4.90 12.55 11.49
C LEU A 284 3.48 12.18 11.10
N VAL A 285 2.78 13.10 10.45
CA VAL A 285 1.43 12.90 9.92
C VAL A 285 1.48 13.12 8.42
N ILE A 286 1.10 12.10 7.65
CA ILE A 286 0.96 12.18 6.20
C ILE A 286 -0.53 12.20 5.89
N THR A 287 -0.98 13.20 5.16
CA THR A 287 -2.41 13.39 4.84
C THR A 287 -2.55 13.47 3.33
N SER A 288 -3.41 12.64 2.75
CA SER A 288 -3.75 12.71 1.33
C SER A 288 -4.33 14.08 0.98
N ILE A 289 -4.06 14.59 -0.22
CA ILE A 289 -4.74 15.80 -0.70
C ILE A 289 -6.12 15.49 -1.27
N THR A 290 -6.43 14.21 -1.52
CA THR A 290 -7.78 13.78 -1.89
C THR A 290 -8.60 13.52 -0.63
N THR A 291 -9.92 13.60 -0.79
CA THR A 291 -10.88 13.46 0.31
C THR A 291 -12.01 12.54 -0.12
N GLY A 292 -12.56 11.77 0.82
CA GLY A 292 -13.63 10.81 0.56
C GLY A 292 -13.16 9.35 0.59
N ASP A 293 -14.04 8.43 0.21
CA ASP A 293 -13.84 6.98 0.42
C ASP A 293 -12.64 6.39 -0.34
N ASP A 294 -12.24 7.03 -1.44
CA ASP A 294 -11.07 6.62 -2.25
C ASP A 294 -9.75 7.19 -1.71
N ALA A 295 -9.81 8.09 -0.72
CA ALA A 295 -8.61 8.68 -0.13
C ALA A 295 -7.92 7.65 0.78
N ASN A 296 -6.62 7.47 0.60
CA ASN A 296 -5.81 6.57 1.40
C ASN A 296 -4.43 7.19 1.66
N ALA A 297 -3.86 6.95 2.84
CA ALA A 297 -2.49 7.32 3.14
C ALA A 297 -1.87 6.26 4.04
N VAL A 298 -0.84 5.57 3.55
CA VAL A 298 -0.12 4.54 4.29
C VAL A 298 1.38 4.69 4.04
N ILE A 299 2.17 4.57 5.10
CA ILE A 299 3.60 4.31 4.99
C ILE A 299 3.78 2.80 4.94
N ASP A 300 4.13 2.28 3.77
CA ASP A 300 4.37 0.84 3.58
C ASP A 300 5.67 0.42 4.22
N SER A 301 6.74 1.19 3.98
CA SER A 301 8.04 0.96 4.61
C SER A 301 8.92 2.20 4.62
N VAL A 302 9.86 2.24 5.57
CA VAL A 302 10.90 3.26 5.63
C VAL A 302 12.26 2.58 5.70
N SER A 303 13.20 3.01 4.86
CA SER A 303 14.59 2.61 4.95
C SER A 303 15.52 3.82 5.03
N PHE A 304 16.73 3.59 5.51
CA PHE A 304 17.74 4.61 5.70
C PHE A 304 18.96 4.24 4.91
N THR A 305 19.56 5.19 4.20
CA THR A 305 20.75 4.96 3.40
C THR A 305 21.79 6.05 3.63
N ASP A 306 23.07 5.71 3.45
CA ASP A 306 24.16 6.68 3.48
C ASP A 306 24.32 7.45 2.15
N ALA A 307 25.41 8.21 2.03
CA ALA A 307 25.75 8.99 0.83
C ALA A 307 25.84 8.13 -0.44
N ASP A 308 26.32 6.89 -0.29
CA ASP A 308 26.56 5.93 -1.35
C ASP A 308 25.33 5.04 -1.62
N ALA A 309 24.17 5.42 -1.05
CA ALA A 309 22.92 4.69 -1.11
C ALA A 309 22.97 3.30 -0.44
N LYS A 310 23.93 3.06 0.45
CA LYS A 310 24.00 1.80 1.22
C LYS A 310 23.09 1.88 2.43
N ILE A 311 22.42 0.78 2.72
CA ILE A 311 21.45 0.72 3.83
C ILE A 311 22.17 0.92 5.16
N LYS A 312 21.66 1.84 5.97
CA LYS A 312 22.20 2.21 7.28
C LYS A 312 21.24 1.80 8.38
N SER A 313 21.77 1.18 9.43
CA SER A 313 21.02 0.92 10.66
C SER A 313 21.00 2.17 11.53
N ILE A 314 19.81 2.62 11.92
CA ILE A 314 19.59 3.82 12.72
C ILE A 314 19.05 3.45 14.10
N SER A 315 19.51 4.16 15.13
CA SER A 315 19.07 3.94 16.51
C SER A 315 17.85 4.79 16.83
N GLY A 316 16.83 4.14 17.40
CA GLY A 316 15.53 4.74 17.65
C GLY A 316 14.75 4.94 16.34
N THR A 317 13.51 4.49 16.31
CA THR A 317 12.56 4.92 15.28
C THR A 317 11.14 4.89 15.84
N GLY A 318 10.27 5.74 15.30
CA GLY A 318 8.82 5.75 15.56
C GLY A 318 8.00 5.16 14.42
N PHE A 319 8.65 4.49 13.46
CA PHE A 319 8.00 3.90 12.31
C PHE A 319 7.56 2.47 12.65
N ALA A 320 6.31 2.14 12.31
CA ALA A 320 5.79 0.79 12.52
C ALA A 320 6.47 -0.24 11.61
N GLN A 321 7.00 0.20 10.46
CA GLN A 321 7.55 -0.67 9.42
C GLN A 321 8.88 -0.11 8.90
N ILE A 322 9.98 -0.63 9.44
CA ILE A 322 11.33 -0.31 8.99
C ILE A 322 11.75 -1.41 8.03
N ALA A 323 12.06 -1.05 6.79
CA ALA A 323 12.71 -1.97 5.88
C ALA A 323 14.20 -2.03 6.22
N SER A 324 14.73 -3.24 6.37
CA SER A 324 16.15 -3.50 6.59
C SER A 324 16.73 -4.27 5.42
N ALA A 325 18.04 -4.15 5.23
CA ALA A 325 18.75 -5.03 4.33
C ALA A 325 18.55 -6.47 4.81
N ALA A 326 18.14 -7.37 3.92
CA ALA A 326 18.31 -8.78 4.19
C ALA A 326 19.80 -9.09 4.20
N SER A 327 20.23 -9.93 5.13
CA SER A 327 21.60 -10.42 5.16
C SER A 327 21.64 -11.93 5.36
N TYR A 328 22.67 -12.54 4.77
CA TYR A 328 23.03 -13.94 4.99
C TYR A 328 24.53 -13.99 5.28
N THR A 329 24.90 -14.54 6.42
CA THR A 329 26.30 -14.74 6.80
C THR A 329 26.69 -16.18 6.53
N SER A 330 27.80 -16.39 5.83
CA SER A 330 28.39 -17.71 5.60
C SER A 330 28.93 -18.32 6.89
N ASP A 331 29.44 -19.55 6.78
CA ASP A 331 30.34 -20.10 7.78
C ASP A 331 31.69 -19.35 7.82
N ALA A 332 32.50 -19.68 8.83
CA ALA A 332 33.82 -19.09 9.01
C ALA A 332 34.68 -19.27 7.75
N PHE A 333 35.27 -18.18 7.27
CA PHE A 333 36.13 -18.21 6.11
C PHE A 333 37.40 -19.01 6.38
N GLN A 334 37.75 -19.89 5.44
CA GLN A 334 39.01 -20.60 5.37
C GLN A 334 39.64 -20.33 4.01
N SER A 335 40.98 -20.24 3.94
CA SER A 335 41.67 -20.08 2.66
C SER A 335 41.41 -21.29 1.76
N VAL A 336 41.18 -21.04 0.48
CA VAL A 336 40.95 -22.07 -0.54
C VAL A 336 41.87 -21.80 -1.73
N THR A 337 42.33 -22.86 -2.37
CA THR A 337 43.05 -22.80 -3.65
C THR A 337 42.32 -23.68 -4.64
N LEU A 338 41.93 -23.11 -5.77
CA LEU A 338 41.25 -23.81 -6.85
C LEU A 338 42.25 -24.22 -7.94
N ASP A 339 42.19 -25.48 -8.34
CA ASP A 339 42.85 -25.98 -9.54
C ASP A 339 42.02 -25.69 -10.82
N GLU A 340 42.46 -26.20 -11.97
CA GLU A 340 41.80 -25.96 -13.26
C GLU A 340 40.41 -26.60 -13.37
N ASN A 341 40.11 -27.62 -12.56
CA ASN A 341 38.89 -28.43 -12.59
C ASN A 341 37.98 -28.17 -11.37
N ASP A 342 38.47 -27.46 -10.36
CA ASP A 342 37.70 -27.08 -9.21
C ASP A 342 36.66 -26.01 -9.54
N ASN A 343 35.48 -26.17 -8.97
CA ASN A 343 34.40 -25.21 -9.09
C ASN A 343 33.60 -25.14 -7.79
N ILE A 344 33.48 -23.95 -7.22
CA ILE A 344 32.56 -23.68 -6.11
C ILE A 344 31.28 -23.11 -6.71
N THR A 345 30.16 -23.78 -6.45
CA THR A 345 28.83 -23.32 -6.84
C THR A 345 27.95 -23.07 -5.64
N PHE A 346 27.08 -22.08 -5.76
CA PHE A 346 25.98 -21.87 -4.81
C PHE A 346 24.81 -21.20 -5.51
N ASP A 347 23.62 -21.51 -5.06
CA ASP A 347 22.39 -20.87 -5.51
C ASP A 347 22.08 -19.68 -4.59
N ILE A 348 21.86 -18.51 -5.18
CA ILE A 348 21.43 -17.32 -4.45
C ILE A 348 20.08 -16.81 -4.94
N GLN A 349 19.17 -16.58 -4.01
CA GLN A 349 17.91 -15.89 -4.22
C GLN A 349 17.98 -14.53 -3.54
N VAL A 350 17.70 -13.47 -4.30
CA VAL A 350 17.70 -12.08 -3.82
C VAL A 350 16.31 -11.48 -4.02
N ASN A 351 15.74 -10.93 -2.95
CA ASN A 351 14.43 -10.27 -2.90
C ASN A 351 13.32 -11.13 -3.54
N ALA A 352 12.40 -10.51 -4.29
CA ALA A 352 11.26 -11.15 -4.95
C ALA A 352 11.63 -12.05 -6.16
N ALA A 353 12.91 -12.33 -6.41
CA ALA A 353 13.30 -13.23 -7.48
C ALA A 353 12.67 -14.61 -7.26
N THR A 354 11.81 -15.06 -8.17
CA THR A 354 11.06 -16.33 -8.02
C THR A 354 11.94 -17.57 -8.12
N LYS A 355 13.18 -17.43 -8.58
CA LYS A 355 14.15 -18.52 -8.73
C LYS A 355 15.51 -18.08 -8.19
N ALA A 356 16.19 -19.02 -7.53
CA ALA A 356 17.60 -18.85 -7.20
C ALA A 356 18.46 -18.93 -8.47
N THR A 357 19.54 -18.16 -8.51
CA THR A 357 20.51 -18.14 -9.60
C THR A 357 21.78 -18.83 -9.14
N THR A 358 22.27 -19.78 -9.93
CA THR A 358 23.53 -20.47 -9.64
C THR A 358 24.71 -19.56 -9.95
N VAL A 359 25.54 -19.35 -8.94
CA VAL A 359 26.80 -18.62 -9.01
C VAL A 359 27.92 -19.65 -9.01
N SER A 360 28.90 -19.47 -9.90
CA SER A 360 30.05 -20.36 -10.04
C SER A 360 31.34 -19.56 -9.88
N ILE A 361 32.27 -20.12 -9.10
CA ILE A 361 33.60 -19.59 -8.85
C ILE A 361 34.61 -20.62 -9.33
N THR A 362 35.34 -20.27 -10.38
CA THR A 362 36.40 -21.08 -10.97
C THR A 362 37.75 -20.41 -10.79
N LYS A 363 38.84 -21.14 -11.02
CA LYS A 363 40.21 -20.59 -11.02
C LYS A 363 40.37 -19.39 -11.96
N ASP A 364 39.80 -19.46 -13.17
CA ASP A 364 39.82 -18.34 -14.14
C ASP A 364 39.21 -17.07 -13.54
N LEU A 365 38.06 -17.20 -12.87
CA LEU A 365 37.40 -16.06 -12.23
C LEU A 365 38.24 -15.50 -11.08
N VAL A 366 38.87 -16.37 -10.27
CA VAL A 366 39.77 -15.95 -9.18
C VAL A 366 40.95 -15.17 -9.75
N ASN A 367 41.65 -15.71 -10.74
CA ASN A 367 42.81 -15.07 -11.36
C ASN A 367 42.44 -13.75 -12.05
N LYS A 368 41.29 -13.70 -12.73
CA LYS A 368 40.79 -12.47 -13.35
C LYS A 368 40.47 -11.39 -12.31
N THR A 369 40.07 -11.77 -11.10
CA THR A 369 39.62 -10.84 -10.06
C THR A 369 40.77 -10.39 -9.14
N LEU A 370 41.67 -11.31 -8.77
CA LEU A 370 42.77 -11.07 -7.84
C LEU A 370 44.13 -10.87 -8.53
N GLY A 371 44.21 -11.16 -9.83
CA GLY A 371 45.43 -11.14 -10.64
C GLY A 371 45.98 -12.55 -10.90
N GLU A 372 46.66 -12.73 -12.03
CA GLU A 372 47.19 -14.03 -12.48
C GLU A 372 48.19 -14.66 -11.49
N THR A 373 48.84 -13.85 -10.65
CA THR A 373 49.77 -14.35 -9.61
C THR A 373 49.07 -15.00 -8.42
N ALA A 374 47.75 -14.88 -8.31
CA ALA A 374 46.97 -15.54 -7.26
C ALA A 374 46.85 -17.05 -7.49
N ASP A 375 46.99 -17.51 -8.74
CA ASP A 375 46.98 -18.92 -9.14
C ASP A 375 45.81 -19.75 -8.54
N GLY A 376 44.61 -19.17 -8.50
CA GLY A 376 43.42 -19.81 -7.92
C GLY A 376 43.32 -19.73 -6.40
N THR A 377 44.32 -19.17 -5.70
CA THR A 377 44.30 -19.01 -4.25
C THR A 377 43.49 -17.79 -3.82
N VAL A 378 42.52 -18.03 -2.93
CA VAL A 378 41.80 -17.03 -2.16
C VAL A 378 42.31 -17.08 -0.72
N ALA A 379 43.26 -16.21 -0.40
CA ALA A 379 43.97 -16.24 0.88
C ALA A 379 43.21 -15.57 2.04
N THR A 380 42.40 -14.56 1.75
CA THR A 380 41.73 -13.75 2.78
C THR A 380 40.23 -13.63 2.52
N ALA A 381 39.44 -13.43 3.58
CA ALA A 381 38.00 -13.18 3.45
C ALA A 381 37.69 -11.93 2.61
N ALA A 382 38.57 -10.92 2.63
CA ALA A 382 38.42 -9.72 1.82
C ALA A 382 38.61 -10.02 0.32
N ASP A 383 39.55 -10.90 -0.02
CA ASP A 383 39.73 -11.36 -1.40
C ASP A 383 38.58 -12.26 -1.84
N TYR A 384 38.08 -13.11 -0.93
CA TYR A 384 36.89 -13.91 -1.19
C TYR A 384 35.67 -13.04 -1.49
N ALA A 385 35.46 -11.96 -0.73
CA ALA A 385 34.40 -11.01 -1.03
C ALA A 385 34.52 -10.39 -2.42
N LYS A 386 35.73 -10.05 -2.88
CA LYS A 386 35.94 -9.53 -4.25
C LYS A 386 35.58 -10.57 -5.29
N VAL A 387 36.07 -11.80 -5.14
CA VAL A 387 35.80 -12.92 -6.05
C VAL A 387 34.31 -13.23 -6.10
N VAL A 388 33.64 -13.31 -4.95
CA VAL A 388 32.20 -13.57 -4.88
C VAL A 388 31.39 -12.45 -5.53
N ASN A 389 31.74 -11.17 -5.31
CA ASN A 389 31.07 -10.07 -6.02
C ASN A 389 31.29 -10.13 -7.54
N ALA A 390 32.49 -10.52 -7.99
CA ALA A 390 32.75 -10.74 -9.41
C ALA A 390 31.93 -11.91 -9.97
N ALA A 391 31.78 -12.99 -9.20
CA ALA A 391 30.96 -14.16 -9.54
C ALA A 391 29.48 -13.81 -9.65
N LEU A 392 28.94 -13.10 -8.65
CA LEU A 392 27.56 -12.60 -8.63
C LEU A 392 27.29 -11.78 -9.90
N LYS A 393 28.20 -10.85 -10.24
CA LYS A 393 28.08 -10.02 -11.44
C LYS A 393 28.17 -10.84 -12.73
N ALA A 394 29.07 -11.83 -12.79
CA ALA A 394 29.22 -12.71 -13.96
C ALA A 394 27.95 -13.57 -14.18
N SER A 395 27.31 -14.01 -13.11
CA SER A 395 26.04 -14.75 -13.14
C SER A 395 24.79 -13.86 -13.31
N GLY A 396 24.96 -12.54 -13.44
CA GLY A 396 23.85 -11.60 -13.62
C GLY A 396 23.02 -11.35 -12.36
N VAL A 397 23.53 -11.73 -11.18
CA VAL A 397 22.87 -11.45 -9.90
C VAL A 397 23.09 -9.98 -9.55
N THR A 398 21.99 -9.24 -9.42
CA THR A 398 21.97 -7.84 -8.99
C THR A 398 21.25 -7.70 -7.67
N GLY A 399 21.46 -6.58 -6.96
CA GLY A 399 20.69 -6.29 -5.75
C GLY A 399 21.31 -6.83 -4.47
N VAL A 400 22.50 -7.45 -4.54
CA VAL A 400 23.24 -8.01 -3.39
C VAL A 400 24.72 -7.69 -3.51
N GLU A 401 25.35 -7.40 -2.39
CA GLU A 401 26.81 -7.27 -2.27
C GLU A 401 27.33 -8.20 -1.19
N ALA A 402 28.49 -8.80 -1.42
CA ALA A 402 29.20 -9.59 -0.43
C ALA A 402 30.32 -8.76 0.22
N ALA A 403 30.44 -8.81 1.53
CA ALA A 403 31.51 -8.15 2.28
C ALA A 403 32.12 -9.08 3.32
N ALA A 404 33.42 -8.94 3.57
CA ALA A 404 34.06 -9.59 4.71
C ALA A 404 33.62 -8.89 5.99
N VAL A 405 33.12 -9.66 6.95
CA VAL A 405 32.70 -9.15 8.27
C VAL A 405 33.43 -9.86 9.39
N ASP A 406 33.62 -9.12 10.48
CA ASP A 406 34.30 -9.61 11.67
C ASP A 406 33.29 -10.25 12.60
N GLY A 407 33.57 -11.48 13.05
CA GLY A 407 32.85 -12.09 14.16
C GLY A 407 33.67 -12.18 15.43
N VAL A 408 33.12 -12.91 16.40
CA VAL A 408 33.75 -13.07 17.71
C VAL A 408 35.08 -13.83 17.56
N GLY A 409 36.12 -13.37 18.25
CA GLY A 409 37.41 -14.09 18.31
C GLY A 409 38.29 -13.93 17.06
N SER A 410 38.15 -12.84 16.29
CA SER A 410 38.90 -12.57 15.05
C SER A 410 38.58 -13.52 13.87
N VAL A 411 37.52 -14.33 14.01
CA VAL A 411 37.00 -15.14 12.90
C VAL A 411 36.37 -14.21 11.86
N LYS A 412 36.67 -14.43 10.59
CA LYS A 412 36.11 -13.66 9.47
C LYS A 412 35.03 -14.49 8.79
N TYR A 413 33.98 -13.81 8.36
CA TYR A 413 32.86 -14.41 7.63
C TYR A 413 32.62 -13.62 6.35
N LEU A 414 31.92 -14.24 5.40
CA LEU A 414 31.35 -13.52 4.28
C LEU A 414 29.89 -13.20 4.58
N GLN A 415 29.51 -11.95 4.49
CA GLN A 415 28.11 -11.53 4.61
C GLN A 415 27.61 -11.01 3.27
N PHE A 416 26.57 -11.63 2.76
CA PHE A 416 25.76 -11.10 1.67
C PHE A 416 24.74 -10.14 2.26
N THR A 417 24.65 -8.95 1.70
CA THR A 417 23.72 -7.90 2.14
C THR A 417 22.98 -7.38 0.93
N SER A 418 21.66 -7.27 1.02
CA SER A 418 20.85 -6.72 -0.06
C SER A 418 21.18 -5.24 -0.21
N THR A 419 21.34 -4.77 -1.44
CA THR A 419 21.60 -3.35 -1.75
C THR A 419 20.33 -2.51 -1.65
N THR A 420 19.16 -3.14 -1.51
CA THR A 420 17.86 -2.48 -1.34
C THR A 420 17.19 -2.93 -0.05
N ALA A 421 16.70 -1.98 0.74
CA ALA A 421 15.90 -2.25 1.93
C ALA A 421 14.43 -2.00 1.60
N THR A 422 13.75 -3.08 1.23
CA THR A 422 12.28 -3.17 1.14
C THR A 422 11.77 -4.17 2.18
N ARG A 423 10.45 -4.20 2.43
CA ARG A 423 9.84 -5.21 3.32
C ARG A 423 10.00 -6.64 2.83
N ASP A 424 10.16 -6.83 1.53
CA ASP A 424 10.33 -8.15 0.91
C ASP A 424 11.82 -8.46 0.64
N SER A 425 12.73 -7.69 1.26
CA SER A 425 14.16 -7.97 1.15
C SER A 425 14.42 -9.37 1.66
N LEU A 426 15.07 -10.16 0.81
CA LEU A 426 15.37 -11.54 1.10
C LEU A 426 16.75 -11.87 0.55
N ILE A 427 17.55 -12.58 1.33
CA ILE A 427 18.72 -13.29 0.81
C ILE A 427 18.61 -14.72 1.30
N LYS A 428 18.66 -15.65 0.36
CA LYS A 428 18.85 -17.07 0.65
C LYS A 428 20.01 -17.57 -0.18
N VAL A 429 20.93 -18.25 0.49
CA VAL A 429 21.98 -19.01 -0.15
C VAL A 429 21.69 -20.50 0.11
N SER A 430 21.74 -21.31 -0.93
CA SER A 430 21.46 -22.75 -0.89
C SER A 430 22.38 -23.50 -1.84
N ASN A 431 22.39 -24.84 -1.77
CA ASN A 431 23.15 -25.70 -2.68
C ASN A 431 24.62 -25.28 -2.82
N VAL A 432 25.25 -24.95 -1.68
CA VAL A 432 26.68 -24.64 -1.64
C VAL A 432 27.43 -25.94 -1.85
N GLU A 433 28.04 -26.09 -3.01
CA GLU A 433 28.81 -27.27 -3.41
C GLU A 433 30.20 -26.83 -3.85
N ALA A 434 31.22 -27.46 -3.30
CA ALA A 434 32.55 -27.43 -3.88
C ALA A 434 32.71 -28.74 -4.66
N SER A 435 32.80 -28.65 -5.98
CA SER A 435 33.37 -29.74 -6.76
C SER A 435 34.85 -29.73 -6.44
N GLY A 436 35.31 -30.68 -5.63
CA GLY A 436 36.69 -31.12 -5.76
C GLY A 436 36.81 -31.72 -7.16
N GLY A 437 37.78 -31.30 -7.96
CA GLY A 437 37.99 -31.75 -9.34
C GLY A 437 37.89 -33.27 -9.56
N ALA A 438 37.99 -34.06 -8.48
CA ALA A 438 37.59 -35.45 -8.36
C ALA A 438 36.32 -35.86 -9.16
N ASN A 439 35.23 -35.08 -9.16
CA ASN A 439 33.99 -35.48 -9.83
C ASN A 439 34.07 -35.56 -11.38
N GLU A 440 35.13 -35.01 -11.98
CA GLU A 440 35.41 -35.12 -13.42
C GLU A 440 36.50 -36.16 -13.74
N ILE A 441 37.17 -36.72 -12.74
CA ILE A 441 38.17 -37.77 -12.94
C ILE A 441 37.44 -39.05 -13.37
N SER A 442 37.72 -39.53 -14.59
CA SER A 442 37.28 -40.85 -15.01
C SER A 442 37.93 -41.90 -14.12
N VAL A 443 37.18 -42.94 -13.73
CA VAL A 443 37.76 -44.10 -13.03
C VAL A 443 38.88 -44.74 -13.88
N GLU A 444 38.83 -44.61 -15.20
CA GLU A 444 39.88 -45.07 -16.12
C GLU A 444 41.18 -44.27 -16.00
N ASP A 445 41.08 -42.99 -15.66
CA ASP A 445 42.22 -42.06 -15.59
C ASP A 445 42.89 -42.06 -14.19
N ILE A 446 42.34 -42.79 -13.23
CA ILE A 446 42.93 -42.94 -11.90
C ILE A 446 44.20 -43.79 -11.98
N ASP A 447 45.37 -43.14 -11.89
CA ASP A 447 46.67 -43.79 -11.77
C ASP A 447 47.29 -43.54 -10.39
N ILE A 448 47.25 -44.58 -9.54
CA ILE A 448 47.87 -44.56 -8.20
C ILE A 448 49.39 -44.79 -8.23
N THR A 449 49.96 -45.06 -9.40
CA THR A 449 51.41 -45.27 -9.60
C THR A 449 52.12 -44.07 -10.22
N ALA A 450 51.37 -43.00 -10.53
CA ALA A 450 51.91 -41.81 -11.16
C ALA A 450 53.05 -41.19 -10.34
N ASP A 451 54.15 -40.85 -11.02
CA ASP A 451 55.33 -40.23 -10.40
C ASP A 451 54.99 -38.95 -9.61
N ALA A 452 53.95 -38.23 -10.01
CA ALA A 452 53.45 -37.04 -9.32
C ALA A 452 53.03 -37.33 -7.86
N LEU A 453 52.43 -38.50 -7.58
CA LEU A 453 52.05 -38.90 -6.22
C LEU A 453 53.25 -39.14 -5.32
N SER A 454 54.39 -39.58 -5.89
CA SER A 454 55.61 -39.85 -5.12
C SER A 454 56.30 -38.59 -4.59
N THR A 455 55.89 -37.41 -5.08
CA THR A 455 56.43 -36.11 -4.67
C THR A 455 55.60 -35.42 -3.59
N LEU A 456 54.43 -35.96 -3.26
CA LEU A 456 53.52 -35.44 -2.25
C LEU A 456 53.97 -35.83 -0.83
N THR A 457 53.58 -35.02 0.15
CA THR A 457 53.66 -35.40 1.57
C THR A 457 52.63 -36.47 1.92
N ASP A 458 52.81 -37.17 3.04
CA ASP A 458 51.89 -38.22 3.50
C ASP A 458 50.44 -37.72 3.65
N ASP A 459 50.27 -36.48 4.14
CA ASP A 459 48.95 -35.86 4.33
C ASP A 459 48.28 -35.47 2.99
N GLU A 460 49.06 -35.03 2.01
CA GLU A 460 48.57 -34.71 0.65
C GLU A 460 48.20 -35.99 -0.11
N MET A 461 49.04 -37.04 -0.01
CA MET A 461 48.76 -38.33 -0.62
C MET A 461 47.50 -38.98 -0.02
N ALA A 462 47.28 -38.86 1.30
CA ALA A 462 46.06 -39.35 1.94
C ALA A 462 44.80 -38.64 1.41
N GLN A 463 44.88 -37.32 1.17
CA GLN A 463 43.78 -36.55 0.59
C GLN A 463 43.48 -36.96 -0.86
N VAL A 464 44.51 -37.12 -1.69
CA VAL A 464 44.34 -37.58 -3.09
C VAL A 464 43.72 -38.98 -3.14
N LEU A 465 44.20 -39.91 -2.32
CA LEU A 465 43.67 -41.27 -2.30
C LEU A 465 42.22 -41.31 -1.76
N SER A 466 41.90 -40.47 -0.77
CA SER A 466 40.51 -40.31 -0.32
C SER A 466 39.61 -39.82 -1.44
N ALA A 467 40.04 -38.82 -2.20
CA ALA A 467 39.30 -38.32 -3.35
C ALA A 467 39.08 -39.40 -4.42
N TYR A 468 40.11 -40.19 -4.75
CA TYR A 468 39.97 -41.33 -5.67
C TYR A 468 38.96 -42.38 -5.19
N ILE A 469 38.96 -42.68 -3.88
CA ILE A 469 37.97 -43.60 -3.29
C ILE A 469 36.56 -43.03 -3.44
N ASP A 470 36.36 -41.73 -3.22
CA ASP A 470 35.06 -41.07 -3.36
C ASP A 470 34.57 -41.11 -4.82
N VAL A 471 35.45 -40.89 -5.80
CA VAL A 471 35.14 -41.02 -7.24
C VAL A 471 34.68 -42.43 -7.58
N VAL A 472 35.43 -43.44 -7.12
CA VAL A 472 35.09 -44.85 -7.37
C VAL A 472 33.76 -45.21 -6.71
N ASN A 473 33.51 -44.76 -5.48
CA ASN A 473 32.24 -45.00 -4.78
C ASN A 473 31.06 -44.35 -5.52
N ALA A 474 31.21 -43.09 -5.96
CA ALA A 474 30.19 -42.40 -6.74
C ALA A 474 29.89 -43.11 -8.07
N ALA A 475 30.92 -43.66 -8.73
CA ALA A 475 30.75 -44.46 -9.94
C ALA A 475 29.98 -45.76 -9.66
N ILE A 476 30.30 -46.47 -8.57
CA ILE A 476 29.57 -47.67 -8.14
C ILE A 476 28.09 -47.36 -7.86
N ASP A 477 27.79 -46.24 -7.20
CA ASP A 477 26.42 -45.81 -6.91
C ASP A 477 25.62 -45.50 -8.19
N LYS A 478 26.25 -44.85 -9.18
CA LYS A 478 25.65 -44.60 -10.50
C LYS A 478 25.34 -45.90 -11.23
N VAL A 479 26.27 -46.86 -11.26
CA VAL A 479 26.06 -48.18 -11.88
C VAL A 479 24.95 -48.95 -11.17
N THR A 480 24.93 -48.92 -9.83
CA THR A 480 23.90 -49.58 -9.02
C THR A 480 22.52 -48.97 -9.29
N SER A 481 22.43 -47.64 -9.36
CA SER A 481 21.19 -46.92 -9.68
C SER A 481 20.69 -47.25 -11.09
N ALA A 482 21.60 -47.30 -12.07
CA ALA A 482 21.26 -47.70 -13.44
C ALA A 482 20.77 -49.16 -13.51
N ALA A 483 21.43 -50.08 -12.80
CA ALA A 483 21.02 -51.48 -12.70
C ALA A 483 19.64 -51.62 -12.04
N ALA A 484 19.37 -50.86 -10.97
CA ALA A 484 18.06 -50.82 -10.32
C ALA A 484 16.97 -50.29 -11.27
N GLY A 485 17.26 -49.21 -12.01
CA GLY A 485 16.38 -48.68 -13.05
C GLY A 485 16.06 -49.71 -14.14
N LEU A 486 17.08 -50.42 -14.63
CA LEU A 486 16.90 -51.50 -15.61
C LEU A 486 16.07 -52.66 -15.03
N GLY A 487 16.27 -53.02 -13.77
CA GLY A 487 15.46 -54.04 -13.07
C GLY A 487 13.98 -53.64 -12.91
N ALA A 488 13.70 -52.37 -12.64
CA ALA A 488 12.34 -51.84 -12.60
C ALA A 488 11.67 -51.87 -13.99
N VAL A 489 12.41 -51.51 -15.04
CA VAL A 489 11.94 -51.61 -16.43
C VAL A 489 11.65 -53.07 -16.81
N ALA A 490 12.54 -54.00 -16.48
CA ALA A 490 12.34 -55.42 -16.72
C ALA A 490 11.05 -55.93 -16.04
N SER A 491 10.85 -55.58 -14.76
CA SER A 491 9.64 -55.93 -14.01
C SER A 491 8.37 -55.35 -14.65
N ARG A 492 8.42 -54.10 -15.14
CA ARG A 492 7.29 -53.48 -15.85
C ARG A 492 7.00 -54.18 -17.17
N ILE A 493 8.02 -54.61 -17.90
CA ILE A 493 7.86 -55.40 -19.13
C ILE A 493 7.19 -56.74 -18.82
N ASP A 494 7.58 -57.43 -17.76
CA ASP A 494 6.97 -58.71 -17.37
C ASP A 494 5.49 -58.56 -16.96
N LEU A 495 5.15 -57.49 -16.23
CA LEU A 495 3.76 -57.16 -15.92
C LEU A 495 2.95 -56.84 -17.18
N GLN A 496 3.51 -56.04 -18.09
CA GLN A 496 2.86 -55.71 -19.37
C GLN A 496 2.66 -56.96 -20.22
N LYS A 497 3.66 -57.85 -20.29
CA LYS A 497 3.56 -59.12 -20.99
C LYS A 497 2.42 -59.97 -20.43
N THR A 498 2.35 -60.10 -19.11
CA THR A 498 1.29 -60.86 -18.43
C THR A 498 -0.10 -60.25 -18.69
N PHE A 499 -0.21 -58.92 -18.62
CA PHE A 499 -1.45 -58.21 -18.92
C PHE A 499 -1.90 -58.44 -20.37
N VAL A 500 -0.99 -58.34 -21.33
CA VAL A 500 -1.29 -58.56 -22.75
C VAL A 500 -1.70 -60.01 -22.99
N THR A 501 -1.04 -61.00 -22.37
CA THR A 501 -1.46 -62.40 -22.45
C THR A 501 -2.88 -62.58 -21.91
N ASN A 502 -3.17 -62.06 -20.71
CA ASN A 502 -4.50 -62.16 -20.11
C ASN A 502 -5.58 -61.45 -20.95
N LEU A 503 -5.23 -60.31 -21.57
CA LEU A 503 -6.11 -59.59 -22.47
C LEU A 503 -6.39 -60.41 -23.73
N MET A 504 -5.36 -61.02 -24.33
CA MET A 504 -5.52 -61.91 -25.49
C MET A 504 -6.42 -63.11 -25.14
N ASP A 505 -6.21 -63.77 -24.01
CA ASP A 505 -7.05 -64.88 -23.55
C ASP A 505 -8.51 -64.46 -23.33
N THR A 506 -8.72 -63.24 -22.81
CA THR A 506 -10.07 -62.69 -22.58
C THR A 506 -10.75 -62.34 -23.89
N ILE A 507 -10.02 -61.74 -24.83
CA ILE A 507 -10.53 -61.44 -26.17
C ILE A 507 -10.86 -62.74 -26.91
N GLU A 508 -10.00 -63.76 -26.85
CA GLU A 508 -10.26 -65.07 -27.46
C GLU A 508 -11.55 -65.69 -26.92
N LYS A 509 -11.76 -65.69 -25.60
CA LYS A 509 -13.02 -66.14 -24.99
C LYS A 509 -14.22 -65.27 -25.38
N GLY A 510 -14.04 -63.95 -25.46
CA GLY A 510 -15.09 -63.02 -25.86
C GLY A 510 -15.50 -63.21 -27.33
N VAL A 511 -14.54 -63.40 -28.22
CA VAL A 511 -14.78 -63.68 -29.64
C VAL A 511 -15.40 -65.07 -29.82
N SER A 512 -14.91 -66.09 -29.11
CA SER A 512 -15.54 -67.41 -29.06
C SER A 512 -17.00 -67.30 -28.62
N GLY A 513 -17.31 -66.52 -27.58
CA GLY A 513 -18.71 -66.29 -27.16
C GLY A 513 -19.59 -65.52 -28.16
N LEU A 514 -18.99 -64.75 -29.10
CA LEU A 514 -19.73 -64.05 -30.16
C LEU A 514 -19.85 -64.84 -31.45
N VAL A 515 -18.93 -65.77 -31.70
CA VAL A 515 -18.81 -66.49 -32.98
C VAL A 515 -19.26 -67.94 -32.84
N ASP A 516 -19.06 -68.57 -31.68
CA ASP A 516 -19.49 -69.93 -31.41
C ASP A 516 -20.99 -69.91 -31.09
N ALA A 517 -21.79 -70.48 -31.99
CA ALA A 517 -23.21 -70.67 -31.74
C ALA A 517 -23.42 -71.79 -30.71
N ASP A 518 -24.29 -71.57 -29.71
CA ASP A 518 -24.71 -72.64 -28.81
C ASP A 518 -25.49 -73.68 -29.61
N MET A 519 -24.87 -74.85 -29.78
CA MET A 519 -25.42 -75.96 -30.55
C MET A 519 -26.78 -76.42 -30.01
N ASN A 520 -27.06 -76.24 -28.72
CA ASN A 520 -28.35 -76.62 -28.12
C ASN A 520 -29.48 -75.67 -28.54
N GLU A 521 -29.21 -74.36 -28.52
CA GLU A 521 -30.18 -73.35 -28.96
C GLU A 521 -30.45 -73.47 -30.46
N GLU A 522 -29.38 -73.57 -31.27
CA GLU A 522 -29.54 -73.69 -32.72
C GLU A 522 -30.17 -75.03 -33.13
N SER A 523 -29.89 -76.14 -32.42
CA SER A 523 -30.57 -77.43 -32.62
C SER A 523 -32.06 -77.36 -32.28
N THR A 524 -32.41 -76.70 -31.16
CA THR A 524 -33.82 -76.49 -30.78
C THR A 524 -34.54 -75.59 -31.77
N LYS A 525 -33.89 -74.52 -32.23
CA LYS A 525 -34.41 -73.61 -33.26
C LYS A 525 -34.57 -74.32 -34.61
N LEU A 526 -33.63 -75.19 -34.98
CA LEU A 526 -33.74 -76.04 -36.17
C LEU A 526 -34.93 -76.99 -36.06
N GLN A 527 -35.11 -77.66 -34.91
CA GLN A 527 -36.27 -78.51 -34.66
C GLN A 527 -37.59 -77.70 -34.73
N ALA A 528 -37.64 -76.52 -34.11
CA ALA A 528 -38.81 -75.64 -34.17
C ALA A 528 -39.10 -75.16 -35.59
N LEU A 529 -38.07 -74.84 -36.38
CA LEU A 529 -38.20 -74.50 -37.80
C LEU A 529 -38.70 -75.68 -38.64
N GLN A 530 -38.20 -76.89 -38.39
CA GLN A 530 -38.69 -78.11 -39.03
C GLN A 530 -40.16 -78.37 -38.70
N VAL A 531 -40.57 -78.19 -37.44
CA VAL A 531 -41.99 -78.28 -37.02
C VAL A 531 -42.83 -77.19 -37.70
N LYS A 532 -42.35 -75.93 -37.75
CA LYS A 532 -43.05 -74.86 -38.48
C LYS A 532 -43.19 -75.16 -39.96
N GLN A 533 -42.19 -75.73 -40.61
CA GLN A 533 -42.27 -76.15 -42.01
C GLN A 533 -43.27 -77.30 -42.18
N GLN A 534 -43.26 -78.29 -41.29
CA GLN A 534 -44.23 -79.38 -41.30
C GLN A 534 -45.67 -78.86 -41.12
N LEU A 535 -45.88 -77.91 -40.20
CA LEU A 535 -47.17 -77.23 -39.99
C LEU A 535 -47.54 -76.34 -41.19
N GLY A 536 -46.58 -75.65 -41.80
CA GLY A 536 -46.80 -74.85 -43.00
C GLY A 536 -47.23 -75.69 -44.20
N VAL A 537 -46.60 -76.86 -44.40
CA VAL A 537 -46.99 -77.84 -45.42
C VAL A 537 -48.37 -78.42 -45.11
N GLN A 538 -48.65 -78.78 -43.85
CA GLN A 538 -49.98 -79.24 -43.44
C GLN A 538 -51.05 -78.16 -43.67
N ALA A 539 -50.78 -76.91 -43.29
CA ALA A 539 -51.68 -75.78 -43.52
C ALA A 539 -51.91 -75.52 -45.01
N LEU A 540 -50.87 -75.61 -45.85
CA LEU A 540 -50.99 -75.50 -47.31
C LEU A 540 -51.81 -76.66 -47.90
N SER A 541 -51.63 -77.88 -47.39
CA SER A 541 -52.42 -79.06 -47.77
C SER A 541 -53.90 -78.88 -47.40
N ILE A 542 -54.19 -78.37 -46.20
CA ILE A 542 -55.56 -78.04 -45.75
C ILE A 542 -56.15 -76.93 -46.61
N ALA A 543 -55.39 -75.87 -46.92
CA ALA A 543 -55.85 -74.77 -47.76
C ALA A 543 -56.21 -75.27 -49.18
N ASN A 544 -55.36 -76.13 -49.77
CA ASN A 544 -55.62 -76.73 -51.08
C ASN A 544 -56.81 -77.70 -51.06
N GLN A 545 -56.95 -78.54 -50.03
CA GLN A 545 -58.11 -79.42 -49.86
C GLN A 545 -59.41 -78.62 -49.63
N SER A 546 -59.34 -77.54 -48.84
CA SER A 546 -60.47 -76.65 -48.61
C SER A 546 -60.91 -75.94 -49.89
N ALA A 547 -59.97 -75.53 -50.74
CA ALA A 547 -60.28 -74.97 -52.06
C ALA A 547 -60.93 -76.00 -52.99
N GLN A 548 -60.49 -77.27 -52.96
CA GLN A 548 -61.11 -78.35 -53.72
C GLN A 548 -62.51 -78.72 -53.23
N ASN A 549 -62.74 -78.70 -51.91
CA ASN A 549 -64.07 -78.95 -51.32
C ASN A 549 -65.09 -77.85 -51.66
N VAL A 550 -64.66 -76.61 -51.93
CA VAL A 550 -65.55 -75.52 -52.40
C VAL A 550 -65.97 -75.73 -53.86
N LEU A 551 -65.24 -76.57 -54.62
CA LEU A 551 -65.50 -76.85 -56.03
C LEU A 551 -66.31 -78.13 -56.29
N SER A 552 -66.56 -78.95 -55.25
CA SER A 552 -67.40 -80.17 -55.29
C SER A 552 -68.74 -79.92 -54.64
#